data_AF-A0A7K0N7Q6-F1
#
_entry.id   AF-A0A7K0N7Q6-F1
#
_cell.length_a   1.000
_cell.length_b   1.000
_cell.length_c   1.000
_cell.angle_alpha   90.00
_cell.angle_beta   90.00
_cell.angle_gamma   90.00
#
_symmetry.space_group_name_H-M   'P 1'
#
loop_
_entity.id
_entity.type
_entity.pdbx_description
1 polymer ?
#
loop_
_entity_poly.entity_id
_entity_poly.type
_entity_poly.pdbx_seq_one_letter_code
_entity_poly.pdbx_strand_id
1 'polypeptide(L)' 'PRPYQDAALISADPAYGRILCLCERVTLGEVRDALTSPVPAGDIDGLRRRTRALAGRCQGFHCGALITEMATAWSGHTHE' A
#
# COMPACT_ATOMS: atom_id res chain seq x y z
N PRO A 1 1.67 11.33 -13.40
CA PRO A 1 1.21 12.00 -12.16
C PRO A 1 1.15 10.96 -11.03
N ARG A 2 1.23 11.35 -9.76
CA ARG A 2 1.04 10.40 -8.63
C ARG A 2 -0.45 10.07 -8.48
N PRO A 3 -0.83 8.84 -8.08
CA PRO A 3 -2.25 8.46 -8.00
C PRO A 3 -3.12 9.39 -7.16
N TYR A 4 -2.61 9.89 -6.02
CA TYR A 4 -3.31 10.85 -5.16
C TYR A 4 -3.56 12.24 -5.78
N GLN A 5 -3.02 12.50 -6.98
CA GLN A 5 -3.23 13.76 -7.72
C GLN A 5 -4.22 13.59 -8.87
N ASP A 6 -4.63 12.37 -9.18
CA ASP A 6 -5.54 12.07 -10.28
C ASP A 6 -6.99 12.14 -9.80
N ALA A 7 -7.65 13.27 -10.09
CA ALA A 7 -9.04 13.49 -9.68
C ALA A 7 -10.02 12.48 -10.29
N ALA A 8 -9.75 11.98 -11.50
CA ALA A 8 -10.61 10.99 -12.13
C ALA A 8 -10.46 9.62 -11.44
N LEU A 9 -9.23 9.22 -11.13
CA LEU A 9 -8.95 8.00 -10.38
C LEU A 9 -9.54 8.05 -8.97
N ILE A 10 -9.40 9.18 -8.27
CA ILE A 10 -9.95 9.37 -6.92
C ILE A 10 -11.47 9.38 -6.93
N SER A 11 -12.09 9.95 -7.97
CA SER A 11 -13.54 9.93 -8.14
C SER A 11 -14.06 8.50 -8.36
N ALA A 12 -13.35 7.72 -9.19
CA ALA A 12 -13.69 6.32 -9.45
C ALA A 12 -13.43 5.41 -8.24
N ASP A 13 -12.35 5.65 -7.51
CA ASP A 13 -12.01 4.95 -6.28
C ASP A 13 -11.35 5.90 -5.25
N PRO A 14 -12.11 6.30 -4.21
CA PRO A 14 -11.61 7.19 -3.16
C PRO A 14 -10.39 6.66 -2.39
N ALA A 15 -10.08 5.36 -2.46
CA ALA A 15 -8.89 4.79 -1.82
C ALA A 15 -7.59 5.38 -2.37
N TYR A 16 -7.54 5.82 -3.63
CA TYR A 16 -6.37 6.53 -4.18
C TYR A 16 -6.26 7.97 -3.67
N GLY A 17 -7.29 8.53 -3.04
CA GLY A 17 -7.21 9.83 -2.37
C GLY A 17 -6.67 9.74 -0.94
N ARG A 18 -6.55 8.54 -0.38
CA ARG A 18 -6.19 8.30 1.03
C ARG A 18 -4.73 7.91 1.13
N ILE A 19 -3.87 8.83 1.55
CA ILE A 19 -2.44 8.55 1.76
C ILE A 19 -2.24 7.68 3.01
N LEU A 20 -1.64 6.51 2.84
CA LEU A 20 -1.20 5.62 3.92
C LEU A 20 0.25 5.87 4.33
N CYS A 21 1.15 6.01 3.35
CA CYS A 21 2.55 6.33 3.62
C CYS A 21 2.83 7.76 3.17
N LEU A 22 2.94 8.69 4.12
CA LEU A 22 3.21 10.10 3.81
C LEU A 22 4.59 10.30 3.17
N CYS A 23 5.63 9.62 3.68
CA CYS A 23 7.00 9.79 3.18
C CYS A 23 7.12 9.47 1.69
N GLU A 24 6.51 8.35 1.27
CA GLU A 24 6.58 7.85 -0.10
C GLU A 24 5.35 8.22 -0.92
N ARG A 25 4.38 8.93 -0.32
CA ARG A 25 3.10 9.34 -0.93
C ARG A 25 2.34 8.17 -1.53
N VAL A 26 2.27 7.05 -0.80
CA VAL A 26 1.56 5.83 -1.19
C VAL A 26 0.16 5.86 -0.63
N THR A 27 -0.81 5.52 -1.47
CA THR A 27 -2.24 5.54 -1.16
C THR A 27 -2.76 4.20 -0.66
N LEU A 28 -3.93 4.20 -0.05
CA LEU A 28 -4.67 3.00 0.33
C LEU A 28 -4.97 2.14 -0.90
N GLY A 29 -5.35 2.77 -2.02
CA GLY A 29 -5.58 2.08 -3.30
C GLY A 29 -4.34 1.32 -3.76
N GLU A 30 -3.17 1.97 -3.78
CA GLU A 30 -1.91 1.33 -4.17
C GLU A 30 -1.52 0.14 -3.27
N VAL A 31 -1.71 0.25 -1.95
CA VAL A 31 -1.43 -0.86 -1.02
C VAL A 31 -2.40 -2.02 -1.25
N ARG A 32 -3.70 -1.71 -1.36
CA ARG A 32 -4.74 -2.72 -1.62
C ARG A 32 -4.47 -3.45 -2.93
N ASP A 33 -4.16 -2.74 -4.00
CA ASP A 33 -3.89 -3.34 -5.30
C ASP A 33 -2.62 -4.21 -5.28
N ALA A 34 -1.56 -3.76 -4.60
CA ALA A 34 -0.34 -4.54 -4.47
C ALA A 34 -0.58 -5.87 -3.73
N LEU A 35 -1.49 -5.87 -2.75
CA LEU A 35 -1.97 -7.06 -2.07
C LEU A 35 -2.85 -7.90 -3.01
N THR A 36 -3.89 -7.35 -3.63
CA THR A 36 -4.89 -8.14 -4.38
C THR A 36 -4.61 -8.38 -5.87
N SER A 37 -3.46 -7.92 -6.39
CA SER A 37 -3.13 -8.11 -7.81
C SER A 37 -2.97 -9.59 -8.20
N PRO A 38 -3.04 -9.95 -9.50
CA PRO A 38 -2.88 -11.34 -9.95
C PRO A 38 -1.58 -12.01 -9.49
N VAL A 39 -0.51 -11.23 -9.32
CA VAL A 39 0.73 -11.67 -8.66
C VAL A 39 0.87 -10.82 -7.40
N PRO A 40 0.37 -11.28 -6.24
CA PRO A 40 0.30 -10.47 -5.05
C PRO A 40 1.67 -10.17 -4.45
N ALA A 41 1.74 -9.18 -3.55
CA ALA A 41 2.97 -8.82 -2.84
C ALA A 41 3.54 -9.95 -1.97
N GLY A 42 2.69 -10.87 -1.50
CA GLY A 42 3.08 -12.05 -0.71
C GLY A 42 3.37 -11.74 0.76
N ASP A 43 4.29 -10.81 1.02
CA ASP A 43 4.68 -10.39 2.37
C ASP A 43 4.90 -8.87 2.46
N ILE A 44 5.26 -8.39 3.65
CA ILE A 44 5.57 -6.99 3.93
C ILE A 44 6.72 -6.47 3.07
N ASP A 45 7.67 -7.34 2.76
CA ASP A 45 8.90 -7.00 2.09
C ASP A 45 8.67 -6.87 0.57
N GLY A 46 7.82 -7.72 0.00
CA GLY A 46 7.25 -7.59 -1.33
C GLY A 46 6.37 -6.35 -1.45
N LEU A 47 5.56 -6.04 -0.44
CA LEU A 47 4.75 -4.81 -0.42
C LEU A 47 5.64 -3.57 -0.44
N ARG A 48 6.71 -3.59 0.37
CA ARG A 48 7.75 -2.55 0.39
C ARG A 48 8.43 -2.39 -0.96
N ARG A 49 8.80 -3.48 -1.65
CA ARG A 49 9.43 -3.41 -2.99
C ARG A 49 8.47 -2.85 -4.05
N ARG A 50 7.18 -3.22 -4.00
CA ARG A 50 6.20 -2.82 -5.02
C ARG A 50 5.68 -1.40 -4.88
N THR A 51 5.47 -0.95 -3.65
CA THR A 51 4.83 0.36 -3.38
C THR A 51 5.81 1.40 -2.84
N ARG A 52 6.97 0.96 -2.34
CA ARG A 52 7.89 1.73 -1.49
C ARG A 52 7.35 2.12 -0.12
N ALA A 53 6.10 1.80 0.22
CA ALA A 53 5.63 1.97 1.59
C ALA A 53 6.59 1.27 2.57
N LEU A 54 6.80 1.84 3.76
CA LEU A 54 7.83 1.43 4.74
C LEU A 54 9.29 1.79 4.38
N ALA A 55 9.60 2.22 3.16
CA ALA A 55 10.96 2.53 2.71
C ALA A 55 11.27 4.03 2.58
N GLY A 56 10.44 4.88 3.20
CA GLY A 56 10.64 6.33 3.23
C GLY A 56 11.46 6.81 4.41
N ARG A 57 11.53 8.15 4.59
CA ARG A 57 12.30 8.79 5.68
C ARG A 57 12.03 8.20 7.07
N CYS A 58 10.78 7.87 7.37
CA CYS A 58 10.39 7.31 8.67
C CYS A 58 10.64 5.80 8.82
N GLN A 59 11.12 5.12 7.77
CA GLN A 59 11.38 3.68 7.75
C GLN A 59 10.23 2.84 8.31
N GLY A 60 9.00 3.21 7.94
CA GLY A 60 7.79 2.50 8.37
C GLY A 60 7.28 2.87 9.75
N PHE A 61 7.95 3.73 10.52
CA PHE A 61 7.52 4.08 11.88
C PHE A 61 6.05 4.55 11.96
N HIS A 62 5.60 5.37 11.01
CA HIS A 62 4.23 5.92 11.04
C HIS A 62 3.17 5.06 10.36
N CYS A 63 3.53 4.31 9.31
CA CYS A 63 2.55 3.56 8.50
C CYS A 63 2.61 2.04 8.75
N GLY A 64 3.65 1.56 9.44
CA GLY A 64 3.96 0.14 9.63
C GLY A 64 2.84 -0.64 10.28
N ALA A 65 2.31 -0.16 11.41
CA ALA A 65 1.26 -0.88 12.13
C ALA A 65 0.03 -1.13 11.25
N LEU A 66 -0.48 -0.08 10.57
CA LEU A 66 -1.65 -0.19 9.69
C LEU A 66 -1.37 -1.04 8.46
N ILE A 67 -0.20 -0.91 7.85
CA ILE A 67 0.20 -1.73 6.69
C ILE A 67 0.28 -3.21 7.07
N THR A 68 0.86 -3.52 8.22
CA THR A 68 0.94 -4.90 8.73
C THR A 68 -0.46 -5.46 8.99
N GLU A 69 -1.34 -4.69 9.64
CA GLU A 69 -2.73 -5.09 9.87
C GLU A 69 -3.44 -5.40 8.54
N MET A 70 -3.32 -4.53 7.54
CA MET A 70 -3.89 -4.76 6.21
C MET A 70 -3.32 -6.00 5.52
N ALA A 71 -2.00 -6.22 5.61
CA ALA A 71 -1.34 -7.36 5.01
C ALA A 71 -1.75 -8.68 5.68
N THR A 72 -1.92 -8.69 7.00
CA THR A 72 -2.43 -9.86 7.74
C THR A 72 -3.91 -10.13 7.43
N ALA A 73 -4.73 -9.09 7.31
CA ALA A 73 -6.14 -9.23 6.93
C ALA A 73 -6.31 -9.73 5.47
N TRP A 74 -5.35 -9.40 4.60
CA TRP A 74 -5.31 -9.91 3.23
C TRP A 74 -4.80 -11.36 3.22
N SER A 75 -5.70 -12.32 3.36
CA SER A 75 -5.39 -13.76 3.42
C SER A 75 -5.13 -14.35 2.03
N GLY A 76 -4.00 -13.99 1.41
CA GLY A 76 -3.70 -14.36 0.03
C GLY A 76 -2.41 -15.17 -0.22
N HIS A 77 -1.75 -15.73 0.80
CA HIS A 77 -1.04 -17.05 0.81
C HIS A 77 -0.39 -17.31 2.19
N THR A 78 -0.30 -18.59 2.53
CA THR A 78 0.17 -19.25 3.75
C THR A 78 1.58 -18.85 4.20
N HIS A 79 1.74 -18.75 5.52
CA HIS A 79 3.03 -18.86 6.18
C HIS A 79 3.73 -20.16 5.79
N GLU A 80 4.86 -20.08 5.09
CA GLU A 80 5.95 -21.06 5.17
C GLU A 80 7.17 -20.37 5.78
#